data_AF-A0A1H0XRY9-F1
#
_entry.id   AF-A0A1H0XRY9-F1
#
_cell.length_a   1.000
_cell.length_b   1.000
_cell.length_c   1.000
_cell.angle_alpha   90.00
_cell.angle_beta   90.00
_cell.angle_gamma   90.00
#
_symmetry.space_group_name_H-M   'P 1'
#
loop_
_entity.id
_entity.type
_entity.pdbx_description
1 polymer ?
#
loop_
_entity_poly.entity_id
_entity_poly.type
_entity_poly.pdbx_seq_one_letter_code
_entity_poly.pdbx_strand_id
1 'polypeptide(L)'
;MQSPVARAAAALGGTVLSLGATALTARVLLSHQAALARERIGKPLGELAVDADRLWRRSYAGEPVRLIMLGDSLAAGLGAERRKDTLGARLARGLARRSRRPVRLRTAAVVGAESATLLHQIAALGDDATADVAVVVVGGNDVTHRVPPEDAARSLFDAVQRLREHGCAVVVGTCPDLGALRPVPQPLRTFASRASRSLAAAQEVAARAAGAHVVSLRRAVGPVFVERPDEMFSLDRFHPSALGYRRTADALLPAVVAALADAVASRTLARAGRVRLAEGMTDPTPDAWRRTDAYLTATLVEPDAELAAALADQRAAGLPEIEVSPLSAKLLQLLIRIGRVRRVLEIGTLGGYSTIAMARALPADGRVLSIEAEPRNADVARRSIARAGLDGRVEVRVGRAADVLPDVDEEFDLVFIDADKESNTVYLDHAARLTRPGAIVVVDNVVRGGRVSDPATEDEQVAGTRRGLEMLARDPRFDATALQTLDLKGWDGLALAVRADAGA
;
A
#
# COMPACT_ATOMS: atom_id res chain seq x y z
N MET A 1 48.76 -55.90 34.06
CA MET A 1 48.20 -54.58 34.44
C MET A 1 47.88 -53.81 33.17
N GLN A 2 46.60 -53.68 32.78
CA GLN A 2 46.20 -52.81 31.66
C GLN A 2 46.16 -51.35 32.15
N SER A 3 46.72 -50.43 31.36
CA SER A 3 46.91 -49.02 31.76
C SER A 3 45.57 -48.28 31.92
N PRO A 4 45.47 -47.33 32.86
CA PRO A 4 44.26 -46.53 33.10
C PRO A 4 43.79 -45.72 31.88
N VAL A 5 44.66 -45.47 30.90
CA VAL A 5 44.34 -44.76 29.65
C VAL A 5 43.44 -45.59 28.72
N ALA A 6 43.58 -46.92 28.71
CA ALA A 6 42.78 -47.80 27.85
C ALA A 6 41.30 -47.91 28.31
N ARG A 7 41.02 -47.74 29.61
CA ARG A 7 39.64 -47.79 30.16
C ARG A 7 38.88 -46.49 29.90
N ALA A 8 39.55 -45.34 29.86
CA ALA A 8 38.93 -44.04 29.58
C ALA A 8 38.50 -43.90 28.11
N ALA A 9 39.30 -44.42 27.16
CA ALA A 9 38.96 -44.42 25.74
C ALA A 9 37.76 -45.35 25.42
N ALA A 10 37.66 -46.50 26.09
CA ALA A 10 36.51 -47.41 25.95
C ALA A 10 35.21 -46.82 26.53
N ALA A 11 35.29 -46.07 27.64
CA ALA A 11 34.15 -45.39 28.25
C ALA A 11 33.63 -44.23 27.37
N LEU A 12 34.52 -43.38 26.83
CA LEU A 12 34.12 -42.29 25.93
C LEU A 12 33.58 -42.80 24.58
N GLY A 13 34.20 -43.83 24.00
CA GLY A 13 33.69 -44.49 22.78
C GLY A 13 32.31 -45.14 22.99
N GLY A 14 32.10 -45.80 24.13
CA GLY A 14 30.82 -46.41 24.49
C GLY A 14 29.69 -45.40 24.77
N THR A 15 30.02 -44.20 25.26
CA THR A 15 29.04 -43.14 25.54
C THR A 15 28.60 -42.40 24.27
N VAL A 16 29.52 -42.20 23.30
CA VAL A 16 29.20 -41.61 21.98
C VAL A 16 28.42 -42.61 21.11
N LEU A 17 28.78 -43.89 21.14
CA LEU A 17 28.04 -44.95 20.46
C LEU A 17 26.63 -45.16 21.06
N SER A 18 26.47 -45.07 22.38
CA SER A 18 25.16 -45.20 23.02
C SER A 18 24.27 -43.98 22.77
N LEU A 19 24.78 -42.75 22.79
CA LEU A 19 24.01 -41.55 22.43
C LEU A 19 23.61 -41.57 20.94
N GLY A 20 24.52 -41.97 20.06
CA GLY A 20 24.24 -42.14 18.62
C GLY A 20 23.18 -43.21 18.35
N ALA A 21 23.28 -44.37 19.03
CA ALA A 21 22.29 -45.43 18.94
C ALA A 21 20.93 -44.99 19.49
N THR A 22 20.89 -44.33 20.65
CA THR A 22 19.64 -43.84 21.25
C THR A 22 18.96 -42.78 20.37
N ALA A 23 19.73 -41.88 19.78
CA ALA A 23 19.22 -40.87 18.84
C ALA A 23 18.70 -41.51 17.54
N LEU A 24 19.40 -42.54 17.02
CA LEU A 24 18.98 -43.28 15.83
C LEU A 24 17.70 -44.09 16.12
N THR A 25 17.62 -44.79 17.25
CA THR A 25 16.44 -45.53 17.69
C THR A 25 15.24 -44.59 17.91
N ALA A 26 15.45 -43.45 18.57
CA ALA A 26 14.41 -42.43 18.72
C ALA A 26 13.94 -41.88 17.36
N ARG A 27 14.86 -41.64 16.42
CA ARG A 27 14.54 -41.19 15.05
C ARG A 27 13.76 -42.23 14.26
N VAL A 28 14.10 -43.51 14.38
CA VAL A 28 13.39 -44.63 13.74
C VAL A 28 11.99 -44.77 14.33
N LEU A 29 11.85 -44.75 15.66
CA LEU A 29 10.57 -44.82 16.35
C LEU A 29 9.66 -43.64 15.99
N LEU A 30 10.18 -42.41 15.99
CA LEU A 30 9.41 -41.23 15.59
C LEU A 30 9.01 -41.27 14.11
N SER A 31 9.88 -41.82 13.24
CA SER A 31 9.55 -41.98 11.82
C SER A 31 8.47 -43.03 11.60
N HIS A 32 8.49 -44.12 12.37
CA HIS A 32 7.45 -45.14 12.36
C HIS A 32 6.12 -44.62 12.91
N GLN A 33 6.16 -43.87 14.02
CA GLN A 33 4.97 -43.18 14.56
C GLN A 33 4.40 -42.14 13.59
N ALA A 34 5.24 -41.41 12.85
CA ALA A 34 4.79 -40.48 11.82
C ALA A 34 4.13 -41.20 10.63
N ALA A 35 4.63 -42.39 10.25
CA ALA A 35 4.00 -43.22 9.22
C ALA A 35 2.62 -43.73 9.66
N LEU A 36 2.50 -44.25 10.89
CA LEU A 36 1.23 -44.70 11.47
C LEU A 36 0.24 -43.54 11.68
N ALA A 37 0.73 -42.35 12.02
CA ALA A 37 -0.11 -41.15 12.12
C ALA A 37 -0.67 -40.74 10.75
N ARG A 38 0.12 -40.81 9.67
CA ARG A 38 -0.36 -40.56 8.30
C ARG A 38 -1.44 -41.55 7.87
N GLU A 39 -1.26 -42.82 8.20
CA GLU A 39 -2.20 -43.89 7.89
C GLU A 39 -3.53 -43.75 8.66
N ARG A 40 -3.47 -43.31 9.94
CA ARG A 40 -4.65 -43.03 10.78
C ARG A 40 -5.39 -41.73 10.43
N ILE A 41 -4.68 -40.71 9.96
CA ILE A 41 -5.29 -39.45 9.52
C ILE A 41 -6.05 -39.67 8.19
N GLY A 42 -5.55 -40.57 7.33
CA GLY A 42 -6.16 -40.88 6.04
C GLY A 42 -6.22 -39.67 5.08
N LYS A 43 -6.80 -39.88 3.88
CA LYS A 43 -7.27 -38.80 2.98
C LYS A 43 -8.80 -38.82 2.93
N PRO A 44 -9.52 -38.48 4.02
CA PRO A 44 -10.98 -38.63 4.09
C PRO A 44 -11.73 -37.79 3.05
N LEU A 45 -11.10 -36.75 2.50
CA LEU A 45 -11.65 -35.88 1.45
C LEU A 45 -11.15 -36.21 0.03
N GLY A 46 -10.30 -37.22 -0.15
CA GLY A 46 -9.64 -37.51 -1.43
C GLY A 46 -8.63 -36.44 -1.85
N GLU A 47 -8.34 -36.35 -3.15
CA GLU A 47 -7.40 -35.38 -3.75
C GLU A 47 -8.09 -34.25 -4.54
N LEU A 48 -9.42 -34.30 -4.63
CA LEU A 48 -10.20 -33.38 -5.45
C LEU A 48 -10.71 -32.21 -4.61
N ALA A 49 -10.11 -31.04 -4.80
CA ALA A 49 -10.66 -29.79 -4.28
C ALA A 49 -11.85 -29.32 -5.13
N VAL A 50 -12.76 -28.56 -4.51
CA VAL A 50 -13.89 -27.95 -5.24
C VAL A 50 -13.34 -26.92 -6.21
N ASP A 51 -13.49 -27.17 -7.51
CA ASP A 51 -13.17 -26.19 -8.56
C ASP A 51 -13.92 -24.89 -8.27
N ALA A 52 -13.19 -23.77 -8.16
CA ALA A 52 -13.72 -22.44 -7.88
C ALA A 52 -13.53 -21.41 -9.00
N ASP A 53 -12.96 -21.85 -10.12
CA ASP A 53 -12.54 -20.98 -11.20
C ASP A 53 -13.75 -20.45 -11.95
N ARG A 54 -13.79 -19.12 -12.08
CA ARG A 54 -14.81 -18.36 -12.81
C ARG A 54 -14.49 -16.88 -12.79
N LEU A 55 -15.30 -16.13 -13.53
CA LEU A 55 -15.45 -14.69 -13.35
C LEU A 55 -16.38 -14.40 -12.16
N TRP A 56 -15.81 -13.86 -11.09
CA TRP A 56 -16.49 -13.39 -9.88
C TRP A 56 -16.91 -11.92 -10.02
N ARG A 57 -18.06 -11.55 -9.44
CA ARG A 57 -18.62 -10.18 -9.49
C ARG A 57 -18.77 -9.61 -10.90
N ARG A 58 -19.33 -10.41 -11.83
CA ARG A 58 -19.57 -10.05 -13.24
C ARG A 58 -20.34 -8.73 -13.46
N SER A 59 -21.12 -8.30 -12.48
CA SER A 59 -21.88 -7.06 -12.53
C SER A 59 -21.04 -5.79 -12.31
N TYR A 60 -19.79 -5.92 -11.87
CA TYR A 60 -18.89 -4.77 -11.76
C TYR A 60 -18.33 -4.39 -13.13
N ALA A 61 -18.15 -3.09 -13.34
CA ALA A 61 -17.60 -2.55 -14.58
C ALA A 61 -16.06 -2.72 -14.66
N GLY A 62 -15.51 -2.59 -15.86
CA GLY A 62 -14.07 -2.60 -16.12
C GLY A 62 -13.49 -3.97 -16.47
N GLU A 63 -12.24 -3.96 -16.93
CA GLU A 63 -11.52 -5.18 -17.33
C GLU A 63 -11.32 -6.10 -16.11
N PRO A 64 -11.61 -7.41 -16.21
CA PRO A 64 -11.43 -8.33 -15.10
C PRO A 64 -9.99 -8.42 -14.62
N VAL A 65 -9.77 -8.29 -13.30
CA VAL A 65 -8.48 -8.61 -12.68
C VAL A 65 -8.25 -10.12 -12.75
N ARG A 66 -7.09 -10.54 -13.23
CA ARG A 66 -6.70 -11.96 -13.31
C ARG A 66 -5.95 -12.37 -12.05
N LEU A 67 -6.58 -13.21 -11.24
CA LEU A 67 -6.04 -13.74 -9.99
C LEU A 67 -5.71 -15.23 -10.16
N ILE A 68 -4.48 -15.62 -9.86
CA ILE A 68 -4.04 -17.01 -9.89
C ILE A 68 -3.74 -17.52 -8.48
N MET A 69 -4.17 -18.76 -8.19
CA MET A 69 -3.80 -19.50 -6.98
C MET A 69 -2.80 -20.62 -7.33
N LEU A 70 -1.70 -20.69 -6.59
CA LEU A 70 -0.64 -21.69 -6.72
C LEU A 70 -0.27 -22.28 -5.36
N GLY A 71 0.23 -23.50 -5.37
CA GLY A 71 0.75 -24.18 -4.17
C GLY A 71 0.02 -25.48 -3.86
N ASP A 72 -0.20 -25.73 -2.57
CA ASP A 72 -0.68 -27.02 -2.05
C ASP A 72 -2.21 -27.08 -1.85
N SER A 73 -2.67 -28.03 -1.02
CA SER A 73 -4.09 -28.25 -0.75
C SER A 73 -4.78 -27.04 -0.12
N LEU A 74 -4.06 -26.17 0.60
CA LEU A 74 -4.61 -24.92 1.13
C LEU A 74 -4.94 -23.93 0.02
N ALA A 75 -4.04 -23.79 -0.96
CA ALA A 75 -4.25 -22.94 -2.13
C ALA A 75 -5.35 -23.50 -3.03
N ALA A 76 -5.41 -24.83 -3.19
CA ALA A 76 -6.46 -25.52 -3.94
C ALA A 76 -7.85 -25.39 -3.28
N GLY A 77 -7.92 -25.15 -1.96
CA GLY A 77 -9.18 -24.99 -1.24
C GLY A 77 -9.78 -26.30 -0.73
N LEU A 78 -8.96 -27.33 -0.52
CA LEU A 78 -9.41 -28.62 0.02
C LEU A 78 -10.03 -28.44 1.42
N GLY A 79 -11.14 -29.13 1.73
CA GLY A 79 -11.89 -28.93 2.98
C GLY A 79 -13.02 -27.90 2.90
N ALA A 80 -13.11 -27.11 1.82
CA ALA A 80 -14.26 -26.27 1.56
C ALA A 80 -15.41 -27.08 0.92
N GLU A 81 -16.60 -27.02 1.50
CA GLU A 81 -17.78 -27.72 0.96
C GLU A 81 -18.39 -27.01 -0.26
N ARG A 82 -18.24 -25.69 -0.35
CA ARG A 82 -18.85 -24.87 -1.42
C ARG A 82 -17.78 -24.07 -2.13
N ARG A 83 -18.01 -23.90 -3.44
CA ARG A 83 -17.17 -23.09 -4.34
C ARG A 83 -16.80 -21.72 -3.79
N LYS A 84 -17.77 -21.02 -3.16
CA LYS A 84 -17.58 -19.66 -2.63
C LYS A 84 -16.77 -19.59 -1.33
N ASP A 85 -16.51 -20.74 -0.72
CA ASP A 85 -15.85 -20.87 0.57
C ASP A 85 -14.36 -21.27 0.43
N THR A 86 -13.89 -21.61 -0.78
CA THR A 86 -12.46 -21.84 -1.06
C THR A 86 -11.63 -20.56 -0.88
N LEU A 87 -10.34 -20.70 -0.59
CA LEU A 87 -9.42 -19.57 -0.43
C LEU A 87 -9.44 -18.64 -1.65
N GLY A 88 -9.28 -19.20 -2.85
CA GLY A 88 -9.29 -18.45 -4.10
C GLY A 88 -10.59 -17.68 -4.32
N ALA A 89 -11.75 -18.30 -4.07
CA ALA A 89 -13.04 -17.61 -4.24
C ALA A 89 -13.24 -16.47 -3.23
N ARG A 90 -12.78 -16.65 -1.98
CA ARG A 90 -12.84 -15.62 -0.94
C ARG A 90 -11.97 -14.42 -1.34
N LEU A 91 -10.74 -14.67 -1.76
CA LEU A 91 -9.81 -13.65 -2.26
C LEU A 91 -10.37 -12.94 -3.49
N ALA A 92 -10.88 -13.68 -4.49
CA ALA A 92 -11.46 -13.09 -5.69
C ALA A 92 -12.65 -12.17 -5.37
N ARG A 93 -13.54 -12.58 -4.46
CA ARG A 93 -14.69 -11.76 -4.04
C ARG A 93 -14.28 -10.56 -3.20
N GLY A 94 -13.25 -10.70 -2.36
CA GLY A 94 -12.69 -9.61 -1.57
C GLY A 94 -12.03 -8.56 -2.47
N LEU A 95 -11.15 -9.02 -3.35
CA LEU A 95 -10.42 -8.20 -4.31
C LEU A 95 -11.39 -7.45 -5.22
N ALA A 96 -12.40 -8.14 -5.78
CA ALA A 96 -13.41 -7.51 -6.62
C ALA A 96 -14.14 -6.35 -5.93
N ARG A 97 -14.47 -6.50 -4.63
CA ARG A 97 -15.13 -5.43 -3.86
C ARG A 97 -14.21 -4.23 -3.68
N ARG A 98 -12.93 -4.46 -3.40
CA ARG A 98 -11.97 -3.38 -3.11
C ARG A 98 -11.51 -2.66 -4.39
N SER A 99 -11.35 -3.39 -5.48
CA SER A 99 -10.98 -2.82 -6.80
C SER A 99 -12.17 -2.32 -7.61
N ARG A 100 -13.40 -2.60 -7.18
CA ARG A 100 -14.66 -2.34 -7.92
C ARG A 100 -14.65 -2.92 -9.35
N ARG A 101 -13.86 -3.98 -9.59
CA ARG A 101 -13.72 -4.68 -10.87
C ARG A 101 -14.10 -6.15 -10.74
N PRO A 102 -14.58 -6.81 -11.82
CA PRO A 102 -14.74 -8.26 -11.80
C PRO A 102 -13.37 -8.96 -11.64
N VAL A 103 -13.35 -10.17 -11.08
CA VAL A 103 -12.10 -10.95 -10.90
C VAL A 103 -12.23 -12.30 -11.57
N ARG A 104 -11.34 -12.61 -12.51
CA ARG A 104 -11.21 -13.94 -13.11
C ARG A 104 -10.22 -14.75 -12.26
N LEU A 105 -10.74 -15.71 -11.52
CA LEU A 105 -9.96 -16.64 -10.71
C LEU A 105 -9.55 -17.84 -11.56
N ARG A 106 -8.27 -18.22 -11.47
CA ARG A 106 -7.74 -19.50 -11.94
C ARG A 106 -6.90 -20.18 -10.86
N THR A 107 -7.06 -21.49 -10.69
CA THR A 107 -6.40 -22.26 -9.65
C THR A 107 -5.53 -23.33 -10.31
N ALA A 108 -4.21 -23.18 -10.22
CA ALA A 108 -3.23 -24.18 -10.65
C ALA A 108 -2.60 -24.92 -9.46
N ALA A 109 -3.03 -24.61 -8.24
CA ALA A 109 -2.63 -25.33 -7.03
C ALA A 109 -2.99 -26.81 -7.11
N VAL A 110 -2.06 -27.67 -6.69
CA VAL A 110 -2.20 -29.13 -6.73
C VAL A 110 -2.17 -29.66 -5.30
N VAL A 111 -3.18 -30.48 -4.95
CA VAL A 111 -3.23 -31.14 -3.64
C VAL A 111 -2.01 -32.04 -3.48
N GLY A 112 -1.28 -31.88 -2.37
CA GLY A 112 -0.05 -32.63 -2.10
C GLY A 112 1.22 -32.01 -2.70
N ALA A 113 1.14 -30.87 -3.39
CA ALA A 113 2.30 -30.21 -3.96
C ALA A 113 3.33 -29.76 -2.91
N GLU A 114 4.61 -29.92 -3.27
CA GLU A 114 5.76 -29.34 -2.59
C GLU A 114 6.23 -28.09 -3.35
N SER A 115 7.07 -27.26 -2.71
CA SER A 115 7.59 -26.02 -3.31
C SER A 115 8.34 -26.28 -4.64
N ALA A 116 9.00 -27.44 -4.77
CA ALA A 116 9.72 -27.84 -6.00
C ALA A 116 8.80 -27.99 -7.23
N THR A 117 7.49 -28.17 -7.03
CA THR A 117 6.53 -28.38 -8.12
C THR A 117 5.90 -27.07 -8.63
N LEU A 118 6.17 -25.94 -7.97
CA LEU A 118 5.55 -24.65 -8.31
C LEU A 118 5.84 -24.24 -9.77
N LEU A 119 7.06 -24.46 -10.27
CA LEU A 119 7.40 -24.14 -11.66
C LEU A 119 6.59 -24.97 -12.66
N HIS A 120 6.27 -26.22 -12.34
CA HIS A 120 5.39 -27.05 -13.17
C HIS A 120 3.94 -26.54 -13.15
N GLN A 121 3.44 -26.09 -11.98
CA GLN A 121 2.12 -25.45 -11.90
C GLN A 121 2.07 -24.16 -12.74
N ILE A 122 3.14 -23.37 -12.72
CA ILE A 122 3.26 -22.15 -13.54
C ILE A 122 3.28 -22.52 -15.03
N ALA A 123 4.06 -23.52 -15.42
CA ALA A 123 4.13 -23.97 -16.81
C ALA A 123 2.76 -24.51 -17.31
N ALA A 124 2.01 -25.20 -16.46
CA ALA A 124 0.69 -25.73 -16.80
C ALA A 124 -0.37 -24.64 -17.05
N LEU A 125 -0.12 -23.39 -16.64
CA LEU A 125 -1.00 -22.27 -16.96
C LEU A 125 -0.91 -21.86 -18.45
N GLY A 126 0.20 -22.16 -19.15
CA GLY A 126 0.38 -21.74 -20.55
C GLY A 126 0.22 -20.23 -20.75
N ASP A 127 -0.49 -19.83 -21.82
CA ASP A 127 -0.78 -18.41 -22.12
C ASP A 127 -1.63 -17.71 -21.06
N ASP A 128 -2.31 -18.49 -20.20
CA ASP A 128 -3.06 -17.96 -19.06
C ASP A 128 -2.16 -17.55 -17.88
N ALA A 129 -0.83 -17.73 -17.98
CA ALA A 129 0.15 -17.28 -16.98
C ALA A 129 0.27 -15.75 -16.88
N THR A 130 -0.29 -15.01 -17.84
CA THR A 130 -0.39 -13.54 -17.75
C THR A 130 -1.44 -13.15 -16.70
N ALA A 131 -1.07 -13.17 -15.42
CA ALA A 131 -1.94 -12.74 -14.33
C ALA A 131 -1.56 -11.34 -13.83
N ASP A 132 -2.55 -10.63 -13.29
CA ASP A 132 -2.28 -9.37 -12.59
C ASP A 132 -1.70 -9.63 -11.21
N VAL A 133 -2.19 -10.68 -10.53
CA VAL A 133 -1.71 -11.09 -9.22
C VAL A 133 -1.78 -12.60 -9.05
N ALA A 134 -0.73 -13.18 -8.46
CA ALA A 134 -0.65 -14.59 -8.07
C ALA A 134 -0.51 -14.71 -6.56
N VAL A 135 -1.22 -15.66 -5.96
CA VAL A 135 -1.12 -15.99 -4.54
C VAL A 135 -0.59 -17.40 -4.41
N VAL A 136 0.56 -17.52 -3.75
CA VAL A 136 1.24 -18.79 -3.50
C VAL A 136 1.08 -19.16 -2.03
N VAL A 137 0.51 -20.34 -1.75
CA VAL A 137 0.46 -20.93 -0.41
C VAL A 137 0.93 -22.37 -0.50
N VAL A 138 2.13 -22.63 0.01
CA VAL A 138 2.79 -23.95 -0.03
C VAL A 138 3.68 -24.13 1.20
N GLY A 139 3.94 -25.37 1.58
CA GLY A 139 4.92 -25.71 2.60
C GLY A 139 4.47 -26.82 3.54
N GLY A 140 3.17 -27.15 3.58
CA GLY A 140 2.68 -28.24 4.42
C GLY A 140 3.32 -29.58 4.05
N ASN A 141 3.41 -29.86 2.74
CA ASN A 141 3.98 -31.09 2.23
C ASN A 141 5.51 -31.10 2.33
N ASP A 142 6.18 -29.97 2.14
CA ASP A 142 7.63 -29.83 2.32
C ASP A 142 8.04 -30.25 3.75
N VAL A 143 7.29 -29.81 4.77
CA VAL A 143 7.52 -30.23 6.16
C VAL A 143 7.26 -31.72 6.35
N THR A 144 6.20 -32.24 5.73
CA THR A 144 5.77 -33.64 5.88
C THR A 144 6.74 -34.63 5.23
N HIS A 145 7.31 -34.25 4.07
CA HIS A 145 8.34 -34.99 3.34
C HIS A 145 9.77 -34.65 3.79
N ARG A 146 9.92 -33.74 4.77
CA ARG A 146 11.20 -33.33 5.37
C ARG A 146 12.17 -32.71 4.36
N VAL A 147 11.64 -31.94 3.42
CA VAL A 147 12.42 -31.13 2.48
C VAL A 147 13.23 -30.10 3.28
N PRO A 148 14.53 -29.92 2.99
CA PRO A 148 15.33 -28.88 3.63
C PRO A 148 14.72 -27.48 3.40
N PRO A 149 14.56 -26.64 4.44
CA PRO A 149 13.98 -25.30 4.30
C PRO A 149 14.63 -24.43 3.23
N GLU A 150 15.94 -24.55 3.04
CA GLU A 150 16.70 -23.81 2.04
C GLU A 150 16.34 -24.24 0.60
N ASP A 151 16.16 -25.54 0.36
CA ASP A 151 15.77 -26.06 -0.96
C ASP A 151 14.34 -25.64 -1.30
N ALA A 152 13.41 -25.77 -0.36
CA ALA A 152 12.04 -25.33 -0.54
C ALA A 152 11.95 -23.81 -0.75
N ALA A 153 12.74 -23.03 -0.01
CA ALA A 153 12.82 -21.58 -0.17
C ALA A 153 13.43 -21.17 -1.52
N ARG A 154 14.44 -21.89 -2.02
CA ARG A 154 15.00 -21.68 -3.36
C ARG A 154 13.97 -21.96 -4.46
N SER A 155 13.25 -23.09 -4.39
CA SER A 155 12.17 -23.37 -5.34
C SER A 155 11.06 -22.32 -5.32
N LEU A 156 10.72 -21.80 -4.13
CA LEU A 156 9.79 -20.68 -4.00
C LEU A 156 10.35 -19.40 -4.63
N PHE A 157 11.61 -19.06 -4.39
CA PHE A 157 12.29 -17.91 -4.99
C PHE A 157 12.20 -17.96 -6.52
N ASP A 158 12.55 -19.10 -7.12
CA ASP A 158 12.56 -19.28 -8.57
C ASP A 158 11.14 -19.14 -9.16
N ALA A 159 10.13 -19.69 -8.48
CA ALA A 159 8.73 -19.55 -8.88
C ALA A 159 8.24 -18.10 -8.80
N VAL A 160 8.61 -17.36 -7.76
CA VAL A 160 8.26 -15.94 -7.62
C VAL A 160 8.92 -15.12 -8.72
N GLN A 161 10.21 -15.33 -8.99
CA GLN A 161 10.92 -14.65 -10.08
C GLN A 161 10.24 -14.92 -11.43
N ARG A 162 9.92 -16.19 -11.71
CA ARG A 162 9.26 -16.56 -12.96
C ARG A 162 7.92 -15.86 -13.16
N LEU A 163 7.10 -15.73 -12.11
CA LEU A 163 5.83 -14.99 -12.17
C LEU A 163 6.06 -13.50 -12.42
N ARG A 164 7.05 -12.90 -11.76
CA ARG A 164 7.37 -11.47 -11.91
C ARG A 164 7.95 -11.13 -13.28
N GLU A 165 8.72 -12.02 -13.89
CA GLU A 165 9.18 -11.89 -15.28
C GLU A 165 8.01 -11.73 -16.27
N HIS A 166 6.85 -12.32 -15.97
CA HIS A 166 5.62 -12.17 -16.76
C HIS A 166 4.78 -10.96 -16.32
N GLY A 167 5.33 -10.07 -15.50
CA GLY A 167 4.65 -8.87 -15.00
C GLY A 167 3.56 -9.14 -13.95
N CYS A 168 3.58 -10.32 -13.31
CA CYS A 168 2.61 -10.69 -12.29
C CYS A 168 3.07 -10.22 -10.90
N ALA A 169 2.18 -9.55 -10.15
CA ALA A 169 2.42 -9.28 -8.74
C ALA A 169 2.29 -10.58 -7.94
N VAL A 170 3.15 -10.82 -6.95
CA VAL A 170 3.13 -12.09 -6.20
C VAL A 170 2.93 -11.85 -4.71
N VAL A 171 1.99 -12.60 -4.12
CA VAL A 171 1.76 -12.67 -2.69
C VAL A 171 2.05 -14.08 -2.20
N VAL A 172 2.88 -14.21 -1.18
CA VAL A 172 3.20 -15.49 -0.55
C VAL A 172 2.59 -15.56 0.84
N GLY A 173 1.71 -16.53 1.06
CA GLY A 173 1.33 -16.96 2.40
C GLY A 173 2.31 -18.03 2.88
N THR A 174 3.15 -17.69 3.87
CA THR A 174 4.17 -18.64 4.37
C THR A 174 3.55 -19.88 5.00
N CYS A 175 4.32 -20.96 5.09
CA CYS A 175 3.93 -22.21 5.74
C CYS A 175 3.23 -21.96 7.10
N PRO A 176 2.00 -22.48 7.30
CA PRO A 176 1.31 -22.36 8.58
C PRO A 176 1.96 -23.25 9.65
N ASP A 177 1.70 -22.95 10.93
CA ASP A 177 2.23 -23.76 12.03
C ASP A 177 1.48 -25.10 12.11
N LEU A 178 2.10 -26.17 11.59
CA LEU A 178 1.54 -27.53 11.64
C LEU A 178 1.42 -28.06 13.07
N GLY A 179 1.98 -27.36 14.07
CA GLY A 179 1.73 -27.62 15.48
C GLY A 179 0.29 -27.39 15.93
N ALA A 180 -0.54 -26.68 15.15
CA ALA A 180 -1.96 -26.49 15.44
C ALA A 180 -2.81 -27.75 15.18
N LEU A 181 -2.27 -28.73 14.46
CA LEU A 181 -2.99 -29.94 14.07
C LEU A 181 -3.12 -30.91 15.24
N ARG A 182 -4.31 -30.94 15.87
CA ARG A 182 -4.64 -31.86 16.98
C ARG A 182 -4.47 -33.35 16.64
N PRO A 183 -4.77 -33.84 15.41
CA PRO A 183 -4.55 -35.24 15.06
C PRO A 183 -3.09 -35.69 15.14
N VAL A 184 -2.12 -34.76 15.08
CA VAL A 184 -0.70 -35.08 15.25
C VAL A 184 -0.40 -35.26 16.74
N PRO A 185 0.04 -36.45 17.19
CA PRO A 185 0.31 -36.70 18.60
C PRO A 185 1.58 -36.00 19.08
N GLN A 186 1.71 -35.83 20.40
CA GLN A 186 3.00 -35.43 20.99
C GLN A 186 3.95 -36.65 21.04
N PRO A 187 5.26 -36.46 20.85
CA PRO A 187 5.99 -35.19 20.68
C PRO A 187 6.07 -34.70 19.21
N LEU A 188 5.54 -35.46 18.23
CA LEU A 188 5.64 -35.15 16.79
C LEU A 188 5.11 -33.75 16.45
N ARG A 189 4.04 -33.32 17.12
CA ARG A 189 3.45 -31.99 16.93
C ARG A 189 4.42 -30.84 17.25
N THR A 190 5.27 -31.03 18.26
CA THR A 190 6.31 -30.04 18.61
C THR A 190 7.39 -29.97 17.54
N PHE A 191 7.79 -31.12 16.97
CA PHE A 191 8.74 -31.15 15.86
C PHE A 191 8.16 -30.54 14.58
N ALA A 192 6.91 -30.85 14.25
CA ALA A 192 6.21 -30.26 13.11
C ALA A 192 6.08 -28.73 13.25
N SER A 193 5.81 -28.23 14.46
CA SER A 193 5.80 -26.80 14.76
C SER A 193 7.17 -26.14 14.54
N ARG A 194 8.26 -26.77 15.00
CA ARG A 194 9.61 -26.25 14.77
C ARG A 194 9.98 -26.25 13.29
N ALA A 195 9.71 -27.35 12.58
CA ALA A 195 10.01 -27.49 11.16
C ALA A 195 9.24 -26.47 10.31
N SER A 196 7.92 -26.34 10.53
CA SER A 196 7.09 -25.35 9.83
C SER A 196 7.53 -23.91 10.11
N ARG A 197 7.95 -23.59 11.34
CA ARG A 197 8.52 -22.27 11.68
C ARG A 197 9.82 -21.99 10.95
N SER A 198 10.72 -22.97 10.89
CA SER A 198 11.98 -22.85 10.17
C SER A 198 11.75 -22.64 8.68
N LEU A 199 10.83 -23.41 8.09
CA LEU A 199 10.44 -23.25 6.69
C LEU A 199 9.81 -21.89 6.41
N ALA A 200 8.85 -21.45 7.24
CA ALA A 200 8.20 -20.16 7.06
C ALA A 200 9.18 -18.98 7.12
N ALA A 201 10.20 -19.05 7.99
CA ALA A 201 11.25 -18.03 8.06
C ALA A 201 12.11 -18.01 6.78
N ALA A 202 12.51 -19.18 6.27
CA ALA A 202 13.27 -19.28 5.02
C ALA A 202 12.45 -18.79 3.81
N GLN A 203 11.16 -19.15 3.75
CA GLN A 203 10.23 -18.66 2.72
C GLN A 203 10.06 -17.15 2.77
N GLU A 204 9.95 -16.53 3.96
CA GLU A 204 9.82 -15.08 4.08
C GLU A 204 11.04 -14.34 3.51
N VAL A 205 12.25 -14.79 3.85
CA VAL A 205 13.49 -14.19 3.33
C VAL A 205 13.56 -14.34 1.81
N ALA A 206 13.34 -15.55 1.29
CA ALA A 206 13.40 -15.83 -0.14
C ALA A 206 12.34 -15.05 -0.94
N ALA A 207 11.08 -15.06 -0.48
CA ALA A 207 10.00 -14.38 -1.18
C ALA A 207 10.18 -12.86 -1.20
N ARG A 208 10.64 -12.25 -0.09
CA ARG A 208 10.95 -10.80 -0.05
C ARG A 208 12.13 -10.45 -0.97
N ALA A 209 13.19 -11.25 -0.96
CA ALA A 209 14.33 -11.05 -1.85
C ALA A 209 13.93 -11.16 -3.33
N ALA A 210 12.96 -12.02 -3.65
CA ALA A 210 12.37 -12.12 -4.98
C ALA A 210 11.35 -11.02 -5.30
N GLY A 211 11.05 -10.10 -4.39
CA GLY A 211 10.13 -8.98 -4.59
C GLY A 211 8.64 -9.33 -4.46
N ALA A 212 8.29 -10.40 -3.72
CA ALA A 212 6.90 -10.71 -3.37
C ALA A 212 6.46 -10.02 -2.07
N HIS A 213 5.14 -9.78 -1.96
CA HIS A 213 4.53 -9.44 -0.68
C HIS A 213 4.38 -10.70 0.16
N VAL A 214 4.80 -10.65 1.42
CA VAL A 214 4.78 -11.83 2.29
C VAL A 214 3.80 -11.63 3.44
N VAL A 215 2.96 -12.65 3.66
CA VAL A 215 2.05 -12.74 4.81
C VAL A 215 2.38 -13.97 5.63
N SER A 216 2.74 -13.76 6.89
CA SER A 216 3.00 -14.86 7.82
C SER A 216 1.68 -15.48 8.29
N LEU A 217 1.25 -16.60 7.68
CA LEU A 217 0.00 -17.27 8.06
C LEU A 217 0.02 -17.74 9.52
N ARG A 218 1.19 -18.19 10.00
CA ARG A 218 1.39 -18.53 11.42
C ARG A 218 1.03 -17.37 12.34
N ARG A 219 1.48 -16.15 12.05
CA ARG A 219 1.21 -14.98 12.91
C ARG A 219 -0.20 -14.44 12.70
N ALA A 220 -0.65 -14.40 11.44
CA ALA A 220 -1.91 -13.77 11.08
C ALA A 220 -3.14 -14.60 11.48
N VAL A 221 -3.08 -15.92 11.33
CA VAL A 221 -4.23 -16.81 11.63
C VAL A 221 -3.90 -17.93 12.61
N GLY A 222 -2.64 -18.23 12.90
CA GLY A 222 -2.25 -19.32 13.81
C GLY A 222 -2.94 -19.32 15.18
N PRO A 223 -3.03 -18.19 15.92
CA PRO A 223 -3.68 -18.16 17.23
C PRO A 223 -5.12 -18.68 17.21
N VAL A 224 -5.94 -18.25 16.25
CA VAL A 224 -7.34 -18.67 16.16
C VAL A 224 -7.51 -20.14 15.77
N PHE A 225 -6.59 -20.72 14.99
CA PHE A 225 -6.57 -22.16 14.68
C PHE A 225 -6.22 -23.01 15.90
N VAL A 226 -5.40 -22.49 16.83
CA VAL A 226 -5.05 -23.18 18.07
C VAL A 226 -6.16 -23.06 19.11
N GLU A 227 -6.76 -21.87 19.24
CA GLU A 227 -7.82 -21.58 20.22
C GLU A 227 -9.15 -22.26 19.85
N ARG A 228 -9.53 -22.27 18.56
CA ARG A 228 -10.84 -22.76 18.09
C ARG A 228 -10.74 -23.80 16.97
N PRO A 229 -10.03 -24.92 17.18
CA PRO A 229 -9.74 -25.88 16.11
C PRO A 229 -11.01 -26.56 15.57
N ASP A 230 -12.02 -26.78 16.40
CA ASP A 230 -13.27 -27.44 15.98
C ASP A 230 -14.10 -26.55 15.03
N GLU A 231 -13.89 -25.23 15.06
CA GLU A 231 -14.49 -24.29 14.10
C GLU A 231 -13.58 -24.03 12.89
N MET A 232 -12.26 -23.99 13.10
CA MET A 232 -11.30 -23.57 12.09
C MET A 232 -10.90 -24.68 11.12
N PHE A 233 -10.96 -25.95 11.54
CA PHE A 233 -10.67 -27.10 10.69
C PHE A 233 -11.95 -27.77 10.16
N SER A 234 -11.85 -28.41 9.00
CA SER A 234 -12.92 -29.18 8.38
C SER A 234 -13.10 -30.53 9.10
N LEU A 235 -14.01 -31.38 8.59
CA LEU A 235 -14.28 -32.70 9.15
C LEU A 235 -13.02 -33.59 9.26
N ASP A 236 -12.05 -33.37 8.38
CA ASP A 236 -10.76 -34.09 8.40
C ASP A 236 -9.79 -33.63 9.51
N ARG A 237 -10.16 -32.57 10.25
CA ARG A 237 -9.37 -31.96 11.33
C ARG A 237 -7.95 -31.54 10.89
N PHE A 238 -7.78 -31.31 9.59
CA PHE A 238 -6.48 -31.01 8.98
C PHE A 238 -6.56 -29.79 8.07
N HIS A 239 -7.52 -29.76 7.15
CA HIS A 239 -7.72 -28.64 6.24
C HIS A 239 -8.65 -27.58 6.85
N PRO A 240 -8.55 -26.30 6.45
CA PRO A 240 -9.43 -25.26 6.95
C PRO A 240 -10.91 -25.51 6.62
N SER A 241 -11.79 -25.16 7.55
CA SER A 241 -13.23 -25.07 7.31
C SER A 241 -13.57 -23.84 6.44
N ALA A 242 -14.85 -23.67 6.10
CA ALA A 242 -15.33 -22.45 5.44
C ALA A 242 -15.04 -21.16 6.24
N LEU A 243 -14.96 -21.26 7.57
CA LEU A 243 -14.58 -20.15 8.46
C LEU A 243 -13.06 -19.98 8.53
N GLY A 244 -12.31 -21.09 8.60
CA GLY A 244 -10.85 -21.07 8.51
C GLY A 244 -10.36 -20.39 7.22
N TYR A 245 -10.91 -20.78 6.06
CA TYR A 245 -10.60 -20.14 4.79
C TYR A 245 -10.99 -18.67 4.72
N ARG A 246 -12.10 -18.28 5.36
CA ARG A 246 -12.46 -16.86 5.47
C ARG A 246 -11.39 -16.08 6.22
N ARG A 247 -10.93 -16.57 7.38
CA ARG A 247 -9.89 -15.89 8.17
C ARG A 247 -8.55 -15.80 7.43
N THR A 248 -8.16 -16.88 6.75
CA THR A 248 -6.95 -16.89 5.92
C THR A 248 -7.05 -15.91 4.76
N ALA A 249 -8.20 -15.85 4.08
CA ALA A 249 -8.43 -14.87 3.02
C ALA A 249 -8.43 -13.43 3.54
N ASP A 250 -9.09 -13.17 4.68
CA ASP A 250 -9.12 -11.84 5.31
C ASP A 250 -7.70 -11.37 5.70
N ALA A 251 -6.81 -12.28 6.10
CA ALA A 251 -5.41 -12.00 6.39
C ALA A 251 -4.56 -11.73 5.14
N LEU A 252 -4.81 -12.44 4.03
CA LEU A 252 -4.05 -12.29 2.77
C LEU A 252 -4.53 -11.11 1.93
N LEU A 253 -5.83 -10.77 1.98
CA LEU A 253 -6.46 -9.81 1.09
C LEU A 253 -5.79 -8.42 1.06
N PRO A 254 -5.37 -7.82 2.19
CA PRO A 254 -4.67 -6.53 2.16
C PRO A 254 -3.39 -6.57 1.32
N ALA A 255 -2.59 -7.64 1.45
CA ALA A 255 -1.38 -7.83 0.66
C ALA A 255 -1.68 -8.05 -0.83
N VAL A 256 -2.77 -8.76 -1.15
CA VAL A 256 -3.22 -8.95 -2.54
C VAL A 256 -3.66 -7.64 -3.18
N VAL A 257 -4.37 -6.79 -2.44
CA VAL A 257 -4.79 -5.46 -2.93
C VAL A 257 -3.57 -4.56 -3.14
N ALA A 258 -2.63 -4.53 -2.19
CA ALA A 258 -1.40 -3.76 -2.30
C ALA A 258 -0.56 -4.21 -3.51
N ALA A 259 -0.32 -5.52 -3.65
CA ALA A 259 0.43 -6.08 -4.77
C ALA A 259 -0.19 -5.72 -6.13
N LEU A 260 -1.53 -5.75 -6.24
CA LEU A 260 -2.22 -5.33 -7.45
C LEU A 260 -2.03 -3.83 -7.71
N ALA A 261 -2.12 -2.98 -6.70
CA ALA A 261 -1.94 -1.53 -6.82
C ALA A 261 -0.52 -1.20 -7.30
N ASP A 262 0.50 -1.81 -6.70
CA ASP A 262 1.91 -1.61 -7.08
C ASP A 262 2.17 -2.06 -8.53
N ALA A 263 1.59 -3.17 -8.96
CA ALA A 263 1.71 -3.65 -10.34
C ALA A 263 0.96 -2.76 -11.35
N VAL A 264 -0.19 -2.19 -10.97
CA VAL A 264 -0.88 -1.20 -11.82
C VAL A 264 -0.05 0.09 -11.91
N ALA A 265 0.44 0.61 -10.79
CA ALA A 265 1.28 1.80 -10.75
C ALA A 265 2.54 1.61 -11.61
N SER A 266 3.24 0.49 -11.45
CA SER A 266 4.44 0.16 -12.24
C SER A 266 4.16 0.11 -13.74
N ARG A 267 3.02 -0.48 -14.15
CA ARG A 267 2.61 -0.53 -15.56
C ARG A 267 2.25 0.85 -16.11
N THR A 268 1.56 1.68 -15.32
CA THR A 268 1.23 3.07 -15.69
C THR A 268 2.50 3.89 -15.89
N LEU A 269 3.45 3.80 -14.95
CA LEU A 269 4.75 4.48 -15.05
C LEU A 269 5.59 3.97 -16.23
N ALA A 270 5.58 2.66 -16.50
CA ALA A 270 6.27 2.10 -17.66
C ALA A 270 5.69 2.58 -19.00
N ARG A 271 4.36 2.71 -19.10
CA ARG A 271 3.67 3.26 -20.28
C ARG A 271 3.96 4.75 -20.50
N ALA A 272 4.22 5.50 -19.44
CA ALA A 272 4.60 6.92 -19.52
C ALA A 272 5.99 7.16 -20.14
N GLY A 273 6.75 6.11 -20.47
CA GLY A 273 8.01 6.21 -21.19
C GLY A 273 9.20 6.58 -20.28
N ARG A 274 10.01 5.57 -19.95
CA ARG A 274 11.40 5.68 -19.44
C ARG A 274 11.61 6.47 -18.13
N VAL A 275 11.15 5.92 -17.02
CA VAL A 275 11.87 6.06 -15.73
C VAL A 275 11.95 4.67 -15.10
N ARG A 276 13.16 4.09 -15.02
CA ARG A 276 13.38 2.94 -14.14
C ARG A 276 13.37 3.47 -12.72
N LEU A 277 12.59 2.85 -11.83
CA LEU A 277 12.70 3.11 -10.40
C LEU A 277 14.17 2.87 -10.01
N ALA A 278 14.81 3.87 -9.39
CA ALA A 278 16.20 3.74 -8.99
C ALA A 278 16.32 2.66 -7.92
N GLU A 279 17.00 1.55 -8.24
CA GLU A 279 17.32 0.52 -7.25
C GLU A 279 18.25 1.11 -6.19
N GLY A 280 17.91 0.92 -4.91
CA GLY A 280 18.74 1.37 -3.78
C GLY A 280 18.38 2.73 -3.19
N MET A 281 17.26 3.36 -3.58
CA MET A 281 16.73 4.49 -2.82
C MET A 281 16.25 4.04 -1.43
N THR A 282 16.74 4.68 -0.38
CA THR A 282 16.22 4.49 0.98
C THR A 282 14.87 5.17 1.12
N ASP A 283 13.89 4.45 1.67
CA ASP A 283 12.59 5.03 1.99
C ASP A 283 12.73 6.25 2.92
N PRO A 284 11.97 7.33 2.67
CA PRO A 284 12.01 8.49 3.54
C PRO A 284 11.47 8.10 4.93
N THR A 285 12.28 8.33 5.96
CA THR A 285 11.83 8.23 7.35
C THR A 285 11.37 9.58 7.86
N PRO A 286 10.46 9.64 8.85
CA PRO A 286 10.00 10.92 9.41
C PRO A 286 11.14 11.81 9.92
N ASP A 287 12.20 11.21 10.47
CA ASP A 287 13.36 11.98 10.93
C ASP A 287 14.24 12.46 9.79
N ALA A 288 14.40 11.65 8.74
CA ALA A 288 15.18 12.04 7.56
C ALA A 288 14.52 13.21 6.84
N TRP A 289 13.21 13.13 6.55
CA TRP A 289 12.54 14.23 5.84
C TRP A 289 12.52 15.51 6.68
N ARG A 290 12.41 15.45 8.02
CA ARG A 290 12.30 16.64 8.86
C ARG A 290 13.61 17.41 8.89
N ARG A 291 14.73 16.67 8.99
CA ARG A 291 16.07 17.26 8.91
C ARG A 291 16.36 17.83 7.52
N THR A 292 15.94 17.12 6.47
CA THR A 292 16.09 17.61 5.09
C THR A 292 15.31 18.91 4.90
N ASP A 293 14.06 18.97 5.34
CA ASP A 293 13.23 20.17 5.21
C ASP A 293 13.79 21.35 6.02
N ALA A 294 14.22 21.11 7.26
CA ALA A 294 14.88 22.12 8.09
C ALA A 294 16.17 22.65 7.42
N TYR A 295 16.97 21.77 6.83
CA TYR A 295 18.18 22.15 6.10
C TYR A 295 17.85 22.99 4.86
N LEU A 296 16.89 22.56 4.03
CA LEU A 296 16.48 23.28 2.83
C LEU A 296 15.88 24.64 3.16
N THR A 297 15.02 24.70 4.19
CA THR A 297 14.45 25.96 4.68
C THR A 297 15.54 26.91 5.15
N ALA A 298 16.44 26.45 6.02
CA ALA A 298 17.53 27.27 6.54
C ALA A 298 18.52 27.74 5.44
N THR A 299 18.62 26.99 4.34
CA THR A 299 19.55 27.28 3.24
C THR A 299 18.93 28.21 2.19
N LEU A 300 17.65 28.05 1.86
CA LEU A 300 17.02 28.67 0.69
C LEU A 300 15.94 29.71 1.02
N VAL A 301 15.45 29.73 2.27
CA VAL A 301 14.38 30.62 2.71
C VAL A 301 14.96 31.64 3.67
N GLU A 302 14.91 32.92 3.27
CA GLU A 302 15.31 34.02 4.14
C GLU A 302 14.33 34.14 5.31
N PRO A 303 14.82 34.29 6.56
CA PRO A 303 13.96 34.53 7.71
C PRO A 303 13.11 35.78 7.53
N ASP A 304 11.83 35.66 7.85
CA ASP A 304 10.85 36.73 7.70
C ASP A 304 10.07 36.91 9.00
N ALA A 305 10.35 38.02 9.70
CA ALA A 305 9.77 38.31 10.99
C ALA A 305 8.23 38.43 10.94
N GLU A 306 7.67 38.90 9.83
CA GLU A 306 6.22 39.09 9.72
C GLU A 306 5.49 37.79 9.40
N LEU A 307 6.10 36.92 8.60
CA LEU A 307 5.59 35.56 8.41
C LEU A 307 5.67 34.76 9.72
N ALA A 308 6.76 34.89 10.49
CA ALA A 308 6.87 34.28 11.81
C ALA A 308 5.81 34.81 12.80
N ALA A 309 5.56 36.12 12.79
CA ALA A 309 4.52 36.74 13.60
C ALA A 309 3.11 36.31 13.19
N ALA A 310 2.84 36.15 11.89
CA ALA A 310 1.55 35.64 11.41
C ALA A 310 1.28 34.21 11.92
N LEU A 311 2.29 33.34 11.96
CA LEU A 311 2.17 32.01 12.58
C LEU A 311 1.90 32.08 14.08
N ALA A 312 2.57 33.01 14.78
CA ALA A 312 2.34 33.20 16.21
C ALA A 312 0.91 33.68 16.51
N ASP A 313 0.37 34.60 15.69
CA ASP A 313 -1.01 35.08 15.82
C ASP A 313 -2.03 33.97 15.57
N GLN A 314 -1.80 33.12 14.57
CA GLN A 314 -2.66 31.97 14.29
C GLN A 314 -2.73 31.02 15.48
N ARG A 315 -1.57 30.67 16.06
CA ARG A 315 -1.50 29.83 17.25
C ARG A 315 -2.18 30.47 18.46
N ALA A 316 -1.93 31.76 18.70
CA ALA A 316 -2.54 32.49 19.80
C ALA A 316 -4.07 32.59 19.64
N ALA A 317 -4.55 32.68 18.41
CA ALA A 317 -5.97 32.65 18.07
C ALA A 317 -6.57 31.23 18.02
N GLY A 318 -5.79 30.17 18.25
CA GLY A 318 -6.25 28.78 18.25
C GLY A 318 -6.72 28.29 16.87
N LEU A 319 -6.14 28.83 15.79
CA LEU A 319 -6.43 28.38 14.43
C LEU A 319 -5.73 27.03 14.16
N PRO A 320 -6.27 26.19 13.26
CA PRO A 320 -5.61 24.94 12.88
C PRO A 320 -4.27 25.22 12.17
N GLU A 321 -3.25 24.42 12.47
CA GLU A 321 -1.89 24.54 11.87
C GLU A 321 -1.80 23.94 10.46
N ILE A 322 -2.71 24.37 9.59
CA ILE A 322 -2.87 23.88 8.20
C ILE A 322 -2.28 24.82 7.16
N GLU A 323 -1.58 25.88 7.57
CA GLU A 323 -0.84 26.74 6.66
C GLU A 323 0.26 25.98 5.90
N VAL A 324 0.61 26.47 4.71
CA VAL A 324 1.69 25.93 3.89
C VAL A 324 3.06 25.97 4.61
N SER A 325 3.96 25.05 4.25
CA SER A 325 5.34 25.07 4.74
C SER A 325 6.12 26.29 4.20
N PRO A 326 7.24 26.71 4.83
CA PRO A 326 8.07 27.79 4.32
C PRO A 326 8.59 27.56 2.89
N LEU A 327 8.91 26.30 2.54
CA LEU A 327 9.33 25.93 1.18
C LEU A 327 8.18 26.03 0.18
N SER A 328 6.97 25.62 0.56
CA SER A 328 5.76 25.78 -0.27
C SER A 328 5.40 27.26 -0.47
N ALA A 329 5.50 28.08 0.59
CA ALA A 329 5.36 29.54 0.47
C ALA A 329 6.42 30.14 -0.47
N LYS A 330 7.68 29.69 -0.37
CA LYS A 330 8.76 30.11 -1.27
C LYS A 330 8.50 29.69 -2.72
N LEU A 331 7.94 28.50 -2.95
CA LEU A 331 7.53 28.05 -4.28
C LEU A 331 6.47 28.99 -4.87
N LEU A 332 5.43 29.36 -4.11
CA LEU A 332 4.42 30.33 -4.56
C LEU A 332 5.05 31.68 -4.95
N GLN A 333 6.00 32.17 -4.14
CA GLN A 333 6.76 33.39 -4.47
C GLN A 333 7.55 33.25 -5.78
N LEU A 334 8.17 32.09 -6.02
CA LEU A 334 8.91 31.83 -7.26
C LEU A 334 7.97 31.74 -8.46
N LEU A 335 6.82 31.08 -8.34
CA LEU A 335 5.80 31.03 -9.40
C LEU A 335 5.32 32.43 -9.77
N ILE A 336 5.08 33.29 -8.78
CA ILE A 336 4.72 34.71 -9.00
C ILE A 336 5.80 35.43 -9.81
N ARG A 337 7.08 35.27 -9.45
CA ARG A 337 8.20 35.92 -10.14
C ARG A 337 8.41 35.38 -11.55
N ILE A 338 8.33 34.06 -11.73
CA ILE A 338 8.48 33.38 -13.02
C ILE A 338 7.34 33.79 -13.97
N GLY A 339 6.11 33.74 -13.48
CA GLY A 339 4.90 34.10 -14.22
C GLY A 339 4.72 35.61 -14.41
N ARG A 340 5.57 36.45 -13.79
CA ARG A 340 5.42 37.92 -13.75
C ARG A 340 4.02 38.36 -13.31
N VAL A 341 3.49 37.65 -12.33
CA VAL A 341 2.13 37.82 -11.79
C VAL A 341 2.00 39.21 -11.17
N ARG A 342 0.87 39.90 -11.43
CA ARG A 342 0.50 41.16 -10.80
C ARG A 342 -0.76 41.05 -9.96
N ARG A 343 -1.69 40.16 -10.35
CA ARG A 343 -2.97 39.95 -9.65
C ARG A 343 -3.12 38.50 -9.22
N VAL A 344 -3.31 38.27 -7.93
CA VAL A 344 -3.52 36.95 -7.33
C VAL A 344 -4.93 36.86 -6.78
N LEU A 345 -5.61 35.76 -7.09
CA LEU A 345 -6.80 35.30 -6.37
C LEU A 345 -6.40 34.15 -5.45
N GLU A 346 -6.69 34.27 -4.17
CA GLU A 346 -6.52 33.22 -3.18
C GLU A 346 -7.89 32.77 -2.65
N ILE A 347 -8.12 31.46 -2.66
CA ILE A 347 -9.33 30.82 -2.15
C ILE A 347 -8.92 30.02 -0.90
N GLY A 348 -9.20 30.57 0.28
CA GLY A 348 -8.72 30.07 1.57
C GLY A 348 -7.61 30.94 2.14
N THR A 349 -7.94 31.85 3.06
CA THR A 349 -6.97 32.79 3.66
C THR A 349 -6.35 32.26 4.95
N LEU A 350 -7.13 31.51 5.75
CA LEU A 350 -6.81 31.14 7.13
C LEU A 350 -6.38 32.39 7.92
N GLY A 351 -5.13 32.41 8.42
CA GLY A 351 -4.55 33.55 9.13
C GLY A 351 -3.57 34.37 8.31
N GLY A 352 -3.55 34.22 6.98
CA GLY A 352 -2.85 35.11 6.05
C GLY A 352 -1.38 34.79 5.77
N TYR A 353 -0.87 33.62 6.16
CA TYR A 353 0.55 33.26 5.95
C TYR A 353 0.92 33.18 4.46
N SER A 354 0.19 32.38 3.69
CA SER A 354 0.33 32.29 2.22
C SER A 354 0.05 33.64 1.54
N THR A 355 -0.97 34.36 2.00
CA THR A 355 -1.34 35.68 1.49
C THR A 355 -0.19 36.69 1.59
N ILE A 356 0.45 36.78 2.76
CA ILE A 356 1.59 37.68 2.98
C ILE A 356 2.78 37.25 2.12
N ALA A 357 3.07 35.95 2.05
CA ALA A 357 4.15 35.42 1.23
C ALA A 357 3.96 35.78 -0.25
N MET A 358 2.76 35.56 -0.80
CA MET A 358 2.43 35.89 -2.19
C MET A 358 2.50 37.40 -2.45
N ALA A 359 1.88 38.22 -1.59
CA ALA A 359 1.87 39.67 -1.73
C ALA A 359 3.28 40.30 -1.72
N ARG A 360 4.23 39.71 -0.99
CA ARG A 360 5.65 40.15 -0.97
C ARG A 360 6.39 39.85 -2.28
N ALA A 361 5.97 38.85 -3.04
CA ALA A 361 6.60 38.51 -4.32
C ALA A 361 6.08 39.35 -5.49
N LEU A 362 4.91 39.98 -5.34
CA LEU A 362 4.30 40.82 -6.35
C LEU A 362 5.03 42.17 -6.51
N PRO A 363 5.06 42.76 -7.73
CA PRO A 363 5.57 44.11 -7.95
C PRO A 363 4.77 45.15 -7.15
N ALA A 364 5.30 46.36 -6.96
CA ALA A 364 4.70 47.37 -6.07
C ALA A 364 3.22 47.71 -6.36
N ASP A 365 2.80 47.62 -7.61
CA ASP A 365 1.43 47.83 -8.09
C ASP A 365 0.54 46.57 -8.01
N GLY A 366 1.11 45.42 -7.68
CA GLY A 366 0.40 44.15 -7.59
C GLY A 366 -0.56 44.07 -6.40
N ARG A 367 -1.57 43.22 -6.56
CA ARG A 367 -2.71 43.05 -5.64
C ARG A 367 -3.03 41.57 -5.40
N VAL A 368 -3.49 41.28 -4.18
CA VAL A 368 -4.07 39.98 -3.81
C VAL A 368 -5.52 40.19 -3.40
N LEU A 369 -6.44 39.44 -4.01
CA LEU A 369 -7.78 39.23 -3.48
C LEU A 369 -7.79 37.85 -2.80
N SER A 370 -8.08 37.81 -1.50
CA SER A 370 -8.17 36.56 -0.74
C SER A 370 -9.59 36.39 -0.19
N ILE A 371 -10.12 35.16 -0.26
CA ILE A 371 -11.48 34.83 0.19
C ILE A 371 -11.39 33.88 1.39
N GLU A 372 -12.00 34.28 2.51
CA GLU A 372 -12.06 33.52 3.75
C GLU A 372 -13.50 33.27 4.17
N ALA A 373 -13.85 32.01 4.45
CA ALA A 373 -15.20 31.65 4.85
C ALA A 373 -15.52 32.05 6.29
N GLU A 374 -14.55 31.93 7.21
CA GLU A 374 -14.75 32.13 8.64
C GLU A 374 -14.35 33.56 9.06
N PRO A 375 -15.31 34.41 9.52
CA PRO A 375 -15.01 35.78 9.94
C PRO A 375 -13.87 35.88 10.95
N ARG A 376 -13.79 34.94 11.91
CA ARG A 376 -12.72 34.92 12.92
C ARG A 376 -11.34 34.76 12.30
N ASN A 377 -11.21 33.90 11.29
CA ASN A 377 -9.95 33.67 10.58
C ASN A 377 -9.56 34.93 9.79
N ALA A 378 -10.53 35.53 9.09
CA ALA A 378 -10.33 36.75 8.32
C ALA A 378 -9.83 37.91 9.20
N ASP A 379 -10.32 38.03 10.43
CA ASP A 379 -9.85 39.05 11.37
C ASP A 379 -8.40 38.82 11.81
N VAL A 380 -7.98 37.57 12.00
CA VAL A 380 -6.57 37.22 12.25
C VAL A 380 -5.72 37.57 11.04
N ALA A 381 -6.15 37.16 9.84
CA ALA A 381 -5.43 37.44 8.60
C ALA A 381 -5.26 38.94 8.36
N ARG A 382 -6.32 39.74 8.51
CA ARG A 382 -6.25 41.21 8.34
C ARG A 382 -5.25 41.86 9.28
N ARG A 383 -5.20 41.44 10.55
CA ARG A 383 -4.20 41.94 11.50
C ARG A 383 -2.77 41.57 11.08
N SER A 384 -2.55 40.31 10.68
CA SER A 384 -1.25 39.85 10.19
C SER A 384 -0.80 40.61 8.94
N ILE A 385 -1.71 40.80 7.98
CA ILE A 385 -1.47 41.53 6.72
C ILE A 385 -1.15 43.00 6.98
N ALA A 386 -1.91 43.66 7.87
CA ALA A 386 -1.67 45.05 8.23
C ALA A 386 -0.32 45.23 8.93
N ARG A 387 0.04 44.34 9.86
CA ARG A 387 1.37 44.36 10.50
C ARG A 387 2.49 44.17 9.48
N ALA A 388 2.27 43.34 8.47
CA ALA A 388 3.21 43.15 7.36
C ALA A 388 3.29 44.34 6.38
N GLY A 389 2.50 45.41 6.57
CA GLY A 389 2.48 46.61 5.71
C GLY A 389 1.85 46.39 4.34
N LEU A 390 0.90 45.45 4.23
CA LEU A 390 0.33 44.99 2.97
C LEU A 390 -1.18 45.29 2.84
N ASP A 391 -1.75 46.03 3.79
CA ASP A 391 -3.16 46.44 3.83
C ASP A 391 -3.61 47.21 2.57
N GLY A 392 -2.73 48.04 1.99
CA GLY A 392 -3.02 48.72 0.72
C GLY A 392 -2.95 47.83 -0.52
N ARG A 393 -2.52 46.57 -0.39
CA ARG A 393 -2.28 45.64 -1.50
C ARG A 393 -3.10 44.36 -1.44
N VAL A 394 -3.69 44.06 -0.29
CA VAL A 394 -4.41 42.81 -0.04
C VAL A 394 -5.83 43.12 0.40
N GLU A 395 -6.80 42.61 -0.35
CA GLU A 395 -8.22 42.63 0.02
C GLU A 395 -8.62 41.25 0.56
N VAL A 396 -9.29 41.21 1.72
CA VAL A 396 -9.85 39.98 2.30
C VAL A 396 -11.38 40.07 2.29
N ARG A 397 -12.03 39.28 1.42
CA ARG A 397 -13.49 39.13 1.37
C ARG A 397 -13.93 37.97 2.26
N VAL A 398 -14.97 38.21 3.05
CA VAL A 398 -15.52 37.21 3.97
C VAL A 398 -16.75 36.57 3.35
N GLY A 399 -16.76 35.25 3.27
CA GLY A 399 -17.86 34.46 2.73
C GLY A 399 -17.37 33.13 2.16
N ARG A 400 -18.29 32.18 1.97
CA ARG A 400 -17.95 30.94 1.26
C ARG A 400 -17.53 31.30 -0.16
N ALA A 401 -16.40 30.76 -0.61
CA ALA A 401 -15.87 31.15 -1.91
C ALA A 401 -16.84 30.86 -3.07
N ALA A 402 -17.60 29.77 -3.02
CA ALA A 402 -18.64 29.47 -4.01
C ALA A 402 -19.73 30.56 -4.12
N ASP A 403 -19.97 31.32 -3.04
CA ASP A 403 -20.96 32.40 -3.00
C ASP A 403 -20.35 33.76 -3.36
N VAL A 404 -19.05 33.96 -3.12
CA VAL A 404 -18.33 35.22 -3.39
C VAL A 404 -17.82 35.28 -4.83
N LEU A 405 -17.31 34.18 -5.37
CA LEU A 405 -16.69 34.10 -6.70
C LEU A 405 -17.61 34.49 -7.87
N PRO A 406 -18.95 34.29 -7.83
CA PRO A 406 -19.84 34.77 -8.89
C PRO A 406 -19.80 36.29 -9.10
N ASP A 407 -19.61 37.07 -8.03
CA ASP A 407 -19.63 38.54 -8.06
C ASP A 407 -18.24 39.16 -8.30
N VAL A 408 -17.20 38.33 -8.46
CA VAL A 408 -15.87 38.81 -8.83
C VAL A 408 -15.84 39.11 -10.32
N ASP A 409 -15.60 40.37 -10.66
CA ASP A 409 -15.51 40.88 -12.04
C ASP A 409 -14.14 41.53 -12.31
N GLU A 410 -13.09 40.76 -12.02
CA GLU A 410 -11.72 41.14 -12.33
C GLU A 410 -10.92 39.91 -12.77
N GLU A 411 -9.85 40.12 -13.52
CA GLU A 411 -8.99 39.05 -14.01
C GLU A 411 -7.72 38.91 -13.18
N PHE A 412 -7.25 37.68 -13.02
CA PHE A 412 -6.05 37.32 -12.27
C PHE A 412 -5.01 36.62 -13.14
N ASP A 413 -3.74 36.81 -12.78
CA ASP A 413 -2.61 36.12 -13.43
C ASP A 413 -2.25 34.82 -12.67
N LEU A 414 -2.66 34.71 -11.41
CA LEU A 414 -2.51 33.51 -10.61
C LEU A 414 -3.73 33.25 -9.71
N VAL A 415 -4.17 31.99 -9.64
CA VAL A 415 -5.19 31.53 -8.69
C VAL A 415 -4.60 30.45 -7.79
N PHE A 416 -4.65 30.66 -6.47
CA PHE A 416 -4.27 29.68 -5.46
C PHE A 416 -5.52 29.14 -4.77
N ILE A 417 -5.75 27.83 -4.86
CA ILE A 417 -6.92 27.13 -4.35
C ILE A 417 -6.52 26.25 -3.17
N ASP A 418 -6.89 26.68 -1.96
CA ASP A 418 -6.62 25.97 -0.72
C ASP A 418 -7.77 26.10 0.30
N ALA A 419 -8.98 25.77 -0.14
CA ALA A 419 -10.18 25.76 0.70
C ALA A 419 -10.79 24.35 0.82
N ASP A 420 -12.10 24.25 1.01
CA ASP A 420 -12.82 22.97 1.07
C ASP A 420 -12.68 22.21 -0.26
N LYS A 421 -12.34 20.93 -0.16
CA LYS A 421 -11.91 20.13 -1.31
C LYS A 421 -13.11 19.60 -2.10
N GLU A 422 -14.28 19.56 -1.49
CA GLU A 422 -15.57 19.19 -2.08
C GLU A 422 -15.94 20.11 -3.26
N SER A 423 -15.57 21.39 -3.16
CA SER A 423 -15.89 22.42 -4.15
C SER A 423 -14.77 22.67 -5.18
N ASN A 424 -13.71 21.84 -5.21
CA ASN A 424 -12.57 22.04 -6.12
C ASN A 424 -12.99 22.25 -7.59
N THR A 425 -14.00 21.53 -8.10
CA THR A 425 -14.48 21.72 -9.49
C THR A 425 -15.15 23.07 -9.70
N VAL A 426 -15.85 23.60 -8.70
CA VAL A 426 -16.45 24.94 -8.74
C VAL A 426 -15.33 25.99 -8.76
N TYR A 427 -14.31 25.83 -7.91
CA TYR A 427 -13.17 26.73 -7.86
C TYR A 427 -12.35 26.72 -9.15
N LEU A 428 -12.15 25.56 -9.77
CA LEU A 428 -11.48 25.46 -11.05
C LEU A 428 -12.28 26.09 -12.19
N ASP A 429 -13.61 25.96 -12.21
CA ASP A 429 -14.42 26.64 -13.23
C ASP A 429 -14.36 28.16 -13.10
N HIS A 430 -14.42 28.68 -11.87
CA HIS A 430 -14.19 30.10 -11.60
C HIS A 430 -12.77 30.54 -11.93
N ALA A 431 -11.74 29.72 -11.65
CA ALA A 431 -10.37 30.01 -12.05
C ALA A 431 -10.28 30.15 -13.57
N ALA A 432 -10.92 29.27 -14.35
CA ALA A 432 -10.97 29.40 -15.80
C ALA A 432 -11.70 30.67 -16.27
N ARG A 433 -12.77 31.09 -15.58
CA ARG A 433 -13.52 32.32 -15.89
C ARG A 433 -12.74 33.59 -15.58
N LEU A 434 -12.05 33.60 -14.45
CA LEU A 434 -11.38 34.77 -13.86
C LEU A 434 -9.92 34.91 -14.29
N THR A 435 -9.46 34.09 -15.23
CA THR A 435 -8.08 34.12 -15.71
C THR A 435 -7.98 34.15 -17.22
N ARG A 436 -6.83 34.64 -17.68
CA ARG A 436 -6.45 34.69 -19.09
C ARG A 436 -5.53 33.52 -19.46
N PRO A 437 -5.41 33.17 -20.76
CA PRO A 437 -4.38 32.22 -21.20
C PRO A 437 -2.99 32.62 -20.70
N GLY A 438 -2.24 31.63 -20.22
CA GLY A 438 -0.94 31.80 -19.57
C GLY A 438 -1.00 32.01 -18.06
N ALA A 439 -2.18 32.25 -17.48
CA ALA A 439 -2.32 32.37 -16.02
C ALA A 439 -2.01 31.05 -15.31
N ILE A 440 -1.49 31.16 -14.08
CA ILE A 440 -1.09 30.02 -13.26
C ILE A 440 -2.23 29.65 -12.32
N VAL A 441 -2.58 28.37 -12.25
CA VAL A 441 -3.53 27.84 -11.26
C VAL A 441 -2.80 26.82 -10.39
N VAL A 442 -2.85 27.02 -9.08
CA VAL A 442 -2.27 26.12 -8.08
C VAL A 442 -3.39 25.58 -7.20
N VAL A 443 -3.48 24.27 -7.04
CA VAL A 443 -4.42 23.61 -6.13
C VAL A 443 -3.63 22.83 -5.08
N ASP A 444 -3.80 23.18 -3.81
CA ASP A 444 -3.04 22.53 -2.73
C ASP A 444 -3.78 21.34 -2.09
N ASN A 445 -2.99 20.49 -1.43
CA ASN A 445 -3.39 19.26 -0.76
C ASN A 445 -4.06 18.22 -1.67
N VAL A 446 -3.52 17.99 -2.86
CA VAL A 446 -4.15 17.08 -3.83
C VAL A 446 -3.82 15.61 -3.61
N VAL A 447 -2.81 15.28 -2.78
CA VAL A 447 -2.33 13.89 -2.60
C VAL A 447 -2.98 13.21 -1.41
N ARG A 448 -3.28 13.95 -0.34
CA ARG A 448 -4.05 13.48 0.83
C ARG A 448 -3.44 12.26 1.51
N GLY A 449 -2.11 12.19 1.61
CA GLY A 449 -1.38 11.03 2.13
C GLY A 449 -1.59 9.76 1.30
N GLY A 450 -1.67 9.90 -0.03
CA GLY A 450 -1.88 8.79 -0.98
C GLY A 450 -3.34 8.35 -1.13
N ARG A 451 -4.25 8.84 -0.28
CA ARG A 451 -5.67 8.46 -0.32
C ARG A 451 -6.34 8.86 -1.64
N VAL A 452 -5.84 9.89 -2.33
CA VAL A 452 -6.36 10.26 -3.66
C VAL A 452 -6.28 9.10 -4.66
N SER A 453 -5.28 8.22 -4.55
CA SER A 453 -5.15 7.03 -5.40
C SER A 453 -5.82 5.76 -4.85
N ASP A 454 -6.32 5.75 -3.61
CA ASP A 454 -6.99 4.58 -3.03
C ASP A 454 -8.45 4.48 -3.54
N PRO A 455 -8.79 3.53 -4.44
CA PRO A 455 -10.14 3.41 -5.00
C PRO A 455 -11.20 3.06 -3.96
N ALA A 456 -10.79 2.74 -2.72
CA ALA A 456 -11.66 2.23 -1.70
C ALA A 456 -11.87 3.18 -0.51
N THR A 457 -11.36 4.41 -0.60
CA THR A 457 -11.76 5.50 0.30
C THR A 457 -13.16 6.02 -0.05
N GLU A 458 -13.95 6.33 0.98
CA GLU A 458 -15.30 6.91 0.87
C GLU A 458 -15.34 8.36 1.39
N ASP A 459 -14.17 8.97 1.62
CA ASP A 459 -14.03 10.37 2.07
C ASP A 459 -14.41 11.36 0.94
N GLU A 460 -15.43 12.17 1.17
CA GLU A 460 -15.95 13.15 0.19
C GLU A 460 -14.94 14.24 -0.17
N GLN A 461 -14.05 14.65 0.75
CA GLN A 461 -12.98 15.59 0.41
C GLN A 461 -12.01 14.95 -0.58
N VAL A 462 -11.66 13.69 -0.37
CA VAL A 462 -10.79 12.95 -1.30
C VAL A 462 -11.49 12.75 -2.65
N ALA A 463 -12.81 12.49 -2.66
CA ALA A 463 -13.59 12.41 -3.88
C ALA A 463 -13.64 13.76 -4.62
N GLY A 464 -13.83 14.87 -3.91
CA GLY A 464 -13.77 16.22 -4.45
C GLY A 464 -12.41 16.56 -5.08
N THR A 465 -11.32 16.22 -4.38
CA THR A 465 -9.96 16.34 -4.91
C THR A 465 -9.77 15.57 -6.21
N ARG A 466 -10.24 14.31 -6.28
CA ARG A 466 -10.18 13.52 -7.53
C ARG A 466 -10.95 14.17 -8.66
N ARG A 467 -12.18 14.62 -8.40
CA ARG A 467 -13.00 15.31 -9.41
C ARG A 467 -12.28 16.55 -9.94
N GLY A 468 -11.61 17.32 -9.07
CA GLY A 468 -10.78 18.46 -9.46
C GLY A 468 -9.59 18.06 -10.35
N LEU A 469 -8.81 17.04 -9.96
CA LEU A 469 -7.70 16.53 -10.78
C LEU A 469 -8.17 15.97 -12.14
N GLU A 470 -9.29 15.26 -12.15
CA GLU A 470 -9.89 14.75 -13.39
C GLU A 470 -10.40 15.88 -14.29
N MET A 471 -10.90 16.98 -13.72
CA MET A 471 -11.27 18.19 -14.47
C MET A 471 -10.03 18.82 -15.09
N LEU A 472 -8.96 19.04 -14.32
CA LEU A 472 -7.68 19.55 -14.85
C LEU A 472 -7.11 18.69 -15.99
N ALA A 473 -7.35 17.37 -15.96
CA ALA A 473 -6.87 16.45 -16.99
C ALA A 473 -7.75 16.41 -18.26
N ARG A 474 -9.03 16.79 -18.18
CA ARG A 474 -10.01 16.63 -19.27
C ARG A 474 -10.47 17.95 -19.89
N ASP A 475 -10.44 19.03 -19.13
CA ASP A 475 -10.91 20.34 -19.57
C ASP A 475 -9.82 21.02 -20.41
N PRO A 476 -10.07 21.31 -21.71
CA PRO A 476 -9.07 21.87 -22.60
C PRO A 476 -8.63 23.29 -22.21
N ARG A 477 -9.30 23.94 -21.25
CA ARG A 477 -8.88 25.23 -20.70
C ARG A 477 -7.63 25.13 -19.83
N PHE A 478 -7.18 23.93 -19.48
CA PHE A 478 -6.02 23.71 -18.61
C PHE A 478 -4.99 22.76 -19.25
N ASP A 479 -3.71 23.09 -19.06
CA ASP A 479 -2.59 22.15 -19.18
C ASP A 479 -1.98 21.99 -17.79
N ALA A 480 -1.95 20.77 -17.27
CA ALA A 480 -1.77 20.52 -15.84
C ALA A 480 -0.83 19.37 -15.52
N THR A 481 -0.18 19.50 -14.36
CA THR A 481 0.59 18.44 -13.70
C THR A 481 0.29 18.42 -12.20
N ALA A 482 0.77 17.40 -11.50
CA ALA A 482 0.72 17.33 -10.05
C ALA A 482 2.05 16.82 -9.49
N LEU A 483 2.46 17.41 -8.37
CA LEU A 483 3.70 17.08 -7.68
C LEU A 483 3.37 16.56 -6.29
N GLN A 484 3.85 15.37 -5.98
CA GLN A 484 3.85 14.89 -4.59
C GLN A 484 4.97 15.59 -3.83
N THR A 485 4.66 16.06 -2.63
CA THR A 485 5.60 16.72 -1.74
C THR A 485 5.70 15.97 -0.42
N LEU A 486 6.88 16.10 0.18
CA LEU A 486 7.21 15.52 1.46
C LEU A 486 7.97 16.57 2.24
N ASP A 487 7.25 17.32 3.07
CA ASP A 487 7.79 18.47 3.79
C ASP A 487 7.42 18.41 5.29
N LEU A 488 7.60 19.52 6.02
CA LEU A 488 7.24 19.61 7.44
C LEU A 488 5.78 19.29 7.75
N LYS A 489 4.88 19.39 6.75
CA LYS A 489 3.45 19.07 6.87
C LYS A 489 3.15 17.60 6.56
N GLY A 490 4.16 16.82 6.17
CA GLY A 490 4.06 15.39 5.90
C GLY A 490 3.94 15.08 4.41
N TRP A 491 3.28 13.96 4.09
CA TRP A 491 3.09 13.53 2.70
C TRP A 491 1.80 14.12 2.13
N ASP A 492 1.96 15.08 1.23
CA ASP A 492 0.87 15.65 0.45
C ASP A 492 1.36 16.02 -0.96
N GLY A 493 0.82 17.08 -1.56
CA GLY A 493 1.23 17.59 -2.86
C GLY A 493 0.28 18.63 -3.41
N LEU A 494 0.67 19.23 -4.51
CA LEU A 494 -0.08 20.28 -5.21
C LEU A 494 -0.28 19.92 -6.68
N ALA A 495 -1.37 20.39 -7.27
CA ALA A 495 -1.54 20.45 -8.72
C ALA A 495 -1.15 21.85 -9.21
N LEU A 496 -0.47 21.88 -10.35
CA LEU A 496 -0.09 23.10 -11.04
C LEU A 496 -0.65 23.03 -12.46
N ALA A 497 -1.38 24.06 -12.87
CA ALA A 497 -1.91 24.18 -14.21
C ALA A 497 -1.63 25.56 -14.80
N VAL A 498 -1.54 25.61 -16.12
CA VAL A 498 -1.56 26.84 -16.90
C VAL A 498 -2.92 26.91 -17.60
N ARG A 499 -3.55 28.09 -17.58
CA ARG A 499 -4.73 28.36 -18.40
C ARG A 499 -4.30 28.27 -19.88
N ALA A 500 -4.73 27.23 -20.57
CA ALA A 500 -4.44 27.02 -21.98
C ALA A 500 -5.31 27.92 -22.88
N ASP A 501 -4.87 28.20 -24.10
CA ASP A 501 -5.76 28.76 -25.10
C ASP A 501 -6.78 27.71 -25.53
N ALA A 502 -8.07 28.06 -25.54
CA ALA A 502 -9.16 27.14 -25.86
C ALA A 502 -9.17 26.66 -27.34
N GLY A 503 -8.09 26.87 -28.09
CA GLY A 503 -7.92 26.52 -29.50
C GLY A 503 -6.54 25.97 -29.87
N ALA A 504 -5.73 25.53 -28.90
CA ALA A 504 -4.47 24.83 -29.13
C ALA A 504 -4.64 23.30 -29.17
#